data_AF-A0A952E8U1-F1
#
_entry.id   AF-A0A952E8U1-F1
#
_cell.length_a   1.000
_cell.length_b   1.000
_cell.length_c   1.000
_cell.angle_alpha   90.00
_cell.angle_beta   90.00
_cell.angle_gamma   90.00
#
_symmetry.space_group_name_H-M   'P 1'
#
loop_
_entity.id
_entity.type
_entity.pdbx_description
1 polymer ?
#
loop_
_entity_poly.entity_id
_entity_poly.type
_entity_poly.pdbx_seq_one_letter_code
_entity_poly.pdbx_strand_id
1 'polypeptide(L)'
;MKAKRSGFTLVEILIVVVILGILAAIVIPQFTEASTEAKSSSLCTDLQTLRSQIELYKVQHNDIPPSFANFTAQMTAQTDITGAVGTDYGPYMQKIATNQFNNLNTLDNTGTVGDNVGGWEYNATTGVINADDDYDNDGVPGPDHANL
;
A
#
# COMPACT_ATOMS: atom_id res chain seq x y z
N MET A 1 -14.11 15.22 -61.25
CA MET A 1 -12.98 15.94 -60.64
C MET A 1 -12.34 15.04 -59.60
N LYS A 2 -11.07 14.63 -59.77
CA LYS A 2 -10.36 13.76 -58.82
C LYS A 2 -9.73 14.65 -57.74
N ALA A 3 -10.20 14.53 -56.50
CA ALA A 3 -9.60 15.23 -55.36
C ALA A 3 -8.15 14.76 -55.19
N LYS A 4 -7.19 15.70 -55.22
CA LYS A 4 -5.78 15.42 -54.98
C LYS A 4 -5.63 15.09 -53.49
N ARG A 5 -5.41 13.82 -53.15
CA ARG A 5 -5.09 13.43 -51.76
C ARG A 5 -3.72 14.03 -51.42
N SER A 6 -3.71 15.01 -50.51
CA SER A 6 -2.51 15.46 -49.82
C SER A 6 -2.06 14.33 -48.91
N GLY A 7 -0.82 13.86 -49.10
CA GLY A 7 -0.15 12.95 -48.17
C GLY A 7 0.72 13.74 -47.20
N PHE A 8 0.86 13.24 -45.98
CA PHE A 8 1.76 13.79 -44.97
C PHE A 8 3.21 13.81 -45.48
N THR A 9 3.94 14.89 -45.19
CA THR A 9 5.37 14.95 -45.47
C THR A 9 6.16 14.25 -44.37
N LEU A 10 7.32 13.68 -44.70
CA LEU A 10 8.23 13.09 -43.71
C LEU A 10 8.70 14.12 -42.68
N VAL A 11 8.85 15.38 -43.09
CA VAL A 11 9.29 16.49 -42.23
C VAL A 11 8.22 16.82 -41.18
N GLU A 12 6.94 16.79 -41.53
CA GLU A 12 5.85 16.97 -40.56
C GLU A 12 5.88 15.90 -39.47
N ILE A 13 6.03 14.64 -39.84
CA ILE A 13 6.11 13.56 -38.85
C ILE A 13 7.38 13.68 -38.00
N LEU A 14 8.51 14.08 -38.60
CA LEU A 14 9.77 14.28 -37.88
C LEU A 14 9.64 15.34 -36.77
N ILE A 15 9.08 16.51 -37.08
CA ILE A 15 8.94 17.59 -36.09
C ILE A 15 8.00 17.16 -34.96
N VAL A 16 6.91 16.46 -35.29
CA VAL A 16 5.95 15.97 -34.30
C VAL A 16 6.60 14.99 -33.32
N VAL A 17 7.37 14.01 -33.80
CA VAL A 17 8.01 13.04 -32.88
C VAL A 17 9.11 13.67 -32.03
N VAL A 18 9.81 14.70 -32.55
CA VAL A 18 10.80 15.46 -31.76
C VAL A 18 10.13 16.21 -30.62
N ILE A 19 9.03 16.91 -30.89
CA ILE A 19 8.27 17.63 -29.85
C ILE A 19 7.70 16.64 -28.81
N LEU A 20 7.10 15.53 -29.27
CA LEU A 20 6.59 14.49 -28.38
C LEU A 20 7.71 13.86 -27.52
N GLY A 21 8.91 13.68 -28.08
CA GLY A 21 10.08 13.19 -27.34
C GLY A 21 10.53 14.12 -26.22
N ILE A 22 10.57 15.44 -26.49
CA ILE A 22 10.93 16.45 -25.46
C ILE A 22 9.88 16.49 -24.35
N LEU A 23 8.59 16.48 -24.70
CA LEU A 23 7.51 16.47 -23.71
C LEU A 23 7.54 15.19 -22.87
N ALA A 24 7.73 14.02 -23.50
CA ALA A 24 7.81 12.75 -22.79
C ALA A 24 8.98 12.71 -21.79
N ALA A 25 10.15 13.26 -22.16
CA ALA A 25 11.32 13.28 -21.28
C ALA A 25 11.10 14.08 -19.99
N ILE A 26 10.25 15.10 -20.00
CA ILE A 26 9.92 15.91 -18.82
C ILE A 26 8.78 15.28 -18.01
N VAL A 27 7.74 14.82 -18.70
CA VAL A 27 6.50 14.34 -18.05
C VAL A 27 6.67 12.99 -17.38
N ILE A 28 7.43 12.05 -17.99
CA ILE A 28 7.60 10.70 -17.45
C ILE A 28 8.22 10.68 -16.04
N PRO A 29 9.38 11.33 -15.77
CA PRO A 29 9.96 11.30 -14.43
C PRO A 29 9.03 11.96 -13.39
N GLN A 30 8.43 13.10 -13.74
CA GLN A 30 7.48 13.80 -12.86
C GLN A 30 6.26 12.93 -12.51
N PHE A 31 5.71 12.22 -13.49
CA PHE A 31 4.57 11.33 -13.26
C PHE A 31 4.92 10.13 -12.38
N THR A 32 6.11 9.56 -12.55
CA THR A 32 6.60 8.46 -11.72
C THR A 32 6.76 8.90 -10.26
N GLU A 33 7.38 10.06 -10.01
CA GLU A 33 7.53 10.62 -8.66
C GLU A 33 6.19 10.86 -7.98
N ALA A 34 5.25 11.53 -8.68
CA ALA A 34 3.92 11.81 -8.15
C ALA A 34 3.12 10.52 -7.86
N SER A 35 3.32 9.48 -8.68
CA SER A 35 2.70 8.16 -8.46
C SER A 35 3.25 7.48 -7.20
N THR A 36 4.56 7.52 -6.98
CA THR A 36 5.19 6.97 -5.76
C THR A 36 4.78 7.73 -4.51
N GLU A 37 4.71 9.06 -4.57
CA GLU A 37 4.24 9.89 -3.45
C GLU A 37 2.78 9.58 -3.10
N ALA A 38 1.91 9.42 -4.11
CA ALA A 38 0.52 9.05 -3.90
C ALA A 38 0.39 7.67 -3.23
N LYS A 39 1.21 6.70 -3.63
CA LYS A 39 1.25 5.38 -3.00
C LYS A 39 1.70 5.44 -1.55
N SER A 40 2.75 6.21 -1.28
CA SER A 40 3.30 6.43 0.06
C SER A 40 2.27 7.06 1.00
N SER A 41 1.57 8.10 0.53
CA SER A 41 0.51 8.76 1.31
C SER A 41 -0.65 7.82 1.62
N SER A 42 -1.04 6.97 0.67
CA SER A 42 -2.09 5.98 0.90
C SER A 42 -1.65 4.91 1.89
N LEU A 43 -0.43 4.40 1.76
CA LEU A 43 0.15 3.43 2.69
C LEU A 43 0.17 3.96 4.12
N CYS A 44 0.59 5.21 4.31
CA CYS A 44 0.58 5.86 5.63
C CYS A 44 -0.84 5.94 6.23
N THR A 45 -1.83 6.29 5.40
CA THR A 45 -3.24 6.36 5.82
C THR A 45 -3.78 4.99 6.22
N ASP A 46 -3.46 3.97 5.43
CA ASP A 46 -3.86 2.59 5.69
C ASP A 46 -3.20 2.05 6.97
N LEU A 47 -1.92 2.35 7.19
CA LEU A 47 -1.17 1.97 8.39
C LEU A 47 -1.74 2.61 9.65
N GLN A 48 -2.03 3.92 9.61
CA GLN A 48 -2.66 4.64 10.71
C GLN A 48 -4.04 4.06 11.04
N THR A 49 -4.81 3.70 10.01
CA THR A 49 -6.09 3.03 10.18
C THR A 49 -5.91 1.69 10.88
N LEU A 50 -5.00 0.83 10.41
CA LEU A 50 -4.70 -0.46 11.02
C LEU A 50 -4.33 -0.32 12.50
N ARG A 51 -3.41 0.60 12.84
CA ARG A 51 -3.00 0.86 14.22
C ARG A 51 -4.15 1.32 15.09
N SER A 52 -4.96 2.27 14.61
CA SER A 52 -6.13 2.74 15.35
C SER A 52 -7.13 1.62 15.64
N GLN A 53 -7.31 0.69 14.69
CA GLN A 53 -8.22 -0.44 14.88
C GLN A 53 -7.64 -1.52 15.80
N ILE A 54 -6.32 -1.76 15.76
CA ILE A 54 -5.65 -2.67 16.69
C ILE A 54 -5.71 -2.12 18.12
N GLU A 55 -5.52 -0.82 18.31
CA GLU A 55 -5.68 -0.21 19.64
C GLU A 55 -7.13 -0.30 20.14
N LEU A 56 -8.12 -0.08 19.26
CA LEU A 56 -9.53 -0.28 19.62
C LEU A 56 -9.82 -1.75 19.99
N TYR A 57 -9.24 -2.70 19.27
CA TYR A 57 -9.33 -4.13 19.59
C TYR A 57 -8.79 -4.41 20.99
N LYS A 58 -7.58 -3.93 21.30
CA LYS A 58 -6.92 -4.13 22.60
C LYS A 58 -7.79 -3.61 23.75
N VAL A 59 -8.36 -2.41 23.60
CA VAL A 59 -9.26 -1.83 24.61
C VAL A 59 -10.45 -2.73 24.92
N GLN A 60 -10.98 -3.44 23.92
CA GLN A 60 -12.13 -4.34 24.07
C GLN A 60 -11.75 -5.76 24.54
N HIS A 61 -10.46 -6.10 24.48
CA HIS A 61 -9.94 -7.45 24.74
C HIS A 61 -8.90 -7.50 25.89
N ASN A 62 -9.08 -6.66 26.92
CA ASN A 62 -8.19 -6.61 28.10
C ASN A 62 -6.72 -6.30 27.75
N ASP A 63 -6.50 -5.34 26.85
CA ASP A 63 -5.20 -4.93 26.33
C ASP A 63 -4.43 -6.04 25.58
N ILE A 64 -5.12 -7.12 25.21
CA ILE A 64 -4.54 -8.21 24.42
C ILE A 64 -4.66 -7.84 22.94
N PRO A 65 -3.54 -7.75 22.19
CA PRO A 65 -3.58 -7.49 20.76
C PRO A 65 -4.07 -8.72 19.97
N PRO A 66 -4.52 -8.54 18.71
CA PRO A 66 -4.90 -9.66 17.86
C PRO A 66 -3.76 -10.69 17.72
N SER A 67 -4.08 -11.97 17.72
CA SER A 67 -3.11 -13.03 17.47
C SER A 67 -2.69 -13.05 16.01
N PHE A 68 -1.44 -13.40 15.71
CA PHE A 68 -0.97 -13.53 14.33
C PHE A 68 -1.82 -14.53 13.51
N ALA A 69 -2.10 -15.70 14.10
CA ALA A 69 -2.81 -16.78 13.43
C ALA A 69 -4.28 -16.44 13.07
N ASN A 70 -4.94 -15.60 13.86
CA ASN A 70 -6.36 -15.26 13.67
C ASN A 70 -6.57 -13.77 13.37
N PHE A 71 -5.51 -13.01 13.07
CA PHE A 71 -5.59 -11.56 12.94
C PHE A 71 -6.71 -11.11 11.99
N THR A 72 -6.77 -11.70 10.79
CA THR A 72 -7.80 -11.35 9.82
C THR A 72 -9.20 -11.56 10.39
N ALA A 73 -9.46 -12.73 11.00
CA ALA A 73 -10.77 -13.00 11.60
C ALA A 73 -11.08 -12.06 12.76
N GLN A 74 -10.10 -11.76 13.62
CA GLN A 74 -10.25 -10.88 14.78
C GLN A 74 -10.50 -9.42 14.39
N MET A 75 -9.94 -8.98 13.26
CA MET A 75 -10.13 -7.61 12.77
C MET A 75 -11.39 -7.46 11.90
N THR A 76 -11.78 -8.49 11.14
CA THR A 76 -12.88 -8.39 10.16
C THR A 76 -14.20 -9.03 10.58
N ALA A 77 -14.21 -9.86 11.62
CA ALA A 77 -15.42 -10.44 12.18
C ALA A 77 -15.76 -9.80 13.54
N GLN A 78 -16.96 -10.13 14.04
CA GLN A 78 -17.26 -9.88 15.44
C GLN A 78 -16.57 -10.94 16.31
N THR A 79 -16.13 -10.55 17.49
CA THR A 79 -15.39 -11.40 18.44
C THR A 79 -15.97 -11.30 19.85
N ASP A 80 -15.75 -12.32 20.65
CA ASP A 80 -15.96 -12.28 22.10
C ASP A 80 -14.74 -11.68 22.82
N ILE A 81 -14.80 -11.55 24.15
CA ILE A 81 -13.70 -10.96 24.93
C ILE A 81 -12.36 -11.71 24.83
N THR A 82 -12.36 -12.97 24.38
CA THR A 82 -11.15 -13.78 24.21
C THR A 82 -10.58 -13.69 22.78
N GLY A 83 -11.27 -12.98 21.89
CA GLY A 83 -10.90 -12.87 20.49
C GLY A 83 -11.35 -14.06 19.64
N ALA A 84 -12.25 -14.91 20.15
CA ALA A 84 -12.89 -15.94 19.33
C ALA A 84 -14.05 -15.31 18.54
N VAL A 85 -14.32 -15.79 17.33
CA VAL A 85 -15.40 -15.24 16.49
C VAL A 85 -16.75 -15.41 17.19
N GLY A 86 -17.44 -14.31 17.40
CA GLY A 86 -18.62 -14.18 18.26
C GLY A 86 -19.48 -12.97 17.89
N THR A 87 -20.19 -12.38 18.86
CA THR A 87 -21.18 -11.31 18.61
C THR A 87 -21.02 -10.07 19.50
N ASP A 88 -19.93 -9.94 20.24
CA ASP A 88 -19.85 -8.94 21.32
C ASP A 88 -19.11 -7.67 20.89
N TYR A 89 -17.99 -7.82 20.18
CA TYR A 89 -17.08 -6.73 19.80
C TYR A 89 -16.73 -6.76 18.31
N GLY A 90 -16.40 -5.61 17.74
CA GLY A 90 -16.09 -5.47 16.30
C GLY A 90 -17.32 -5.47 15.37
N PRO A 91 -17.14 -5.67 14.05
CA PRO A 91 -15.85 -5.78 13.36
C PRO A 91 -15.13 -4.43 13.35
N TYR A 92 -13.80 -4.48 13.42
CA TYR A 92 -12.96 -3.27 13.45
C TYR A 92 -12.65 -2.76 12.05
N MET A 93 -12.63 -3.67 11.07
CA MET A 93 -12.34 -3.38 9.67
C MET A 93 -13.22 -4.22 8.76
N GLN A 94 -13.53 -3.72 7.56
CA GLN A 94 -14.23 -4.52 6.55
C GLN A 94 -13.29 -5.48 5.81
N LYS A 95 -12.03 -5.08 5.65
CA LYS A 95 -10.95 -5.87 5.07
C LYS A 95 -9.62 -5.33 5.56
N ILE A 96 -8.58 -6.16 5.54
CA ILE A 96 -7.21 -5.69 5.71
C ILE A 96 -6.82 -4.88 4.46
N ALA A 97 -6.20 -3.72 4.68
CA ALA A 97 -5.71 -2.88 3.59
C ALA A 97 -4.64 -3.61 2.77
N THR A 98 -4.57 -3.33 1.48
CA THR A 98 -3.56 -3.89 0.58
C THR A 98 -2.39 -2.92 0.50
N ASN A 99 -1.18 -3.40 0.75
CA ASN A 99 0.03 -2.60 0.57
C ASN A 99 0.23 -2.33 -0.93
N GLN A 100 0.42 -1.06 -1.31
CA GLN A 100 0.46 -0.61 -2.70
C GLN A 100 1.80 -0.85 -3.40
N PHE A 101 2.83 -1.26 -2.66
CA PHE A 101 4.16 -1.56 -3.18
C PHE A 101 4.30 -3.03 -3.58
N ASN A 102 3.76 -3.95 -2.78
CA ASN A 102 3.84 -5.39 -3.05
C ASN A 102 2.48 -6.05 -3.39
N ASN A 103 1.37 -5.30 -3.34
CA ASN A 103 0.00 -5.77 -3.61
C ASN A 103 -0.48 -6.89 -2.68
N LEU A 104 0.11 -7.03 -1.50
CA LEU A 104 -0.26 -8.03 -0.50
C LEU A 104 -1.13 -7.41 0.59
N ASN A 105 -2.03 -8.22 1.14
CA ASN A 105 -2.87 -7.89 2.29
C ASN A 105 -2.68 -8.90 3.44
N THR A 106 -1.59 -9.66 3.39
CA THR A 106 -1.18 -10.66 4.37
C THR A 106 -0.28 -10.04 5.42
N LEU A 107 -0.17 -10.70 6.56
CA LEU A 107 0.81 -10.34 7.58
C LEU A 107 2.05 -11.20 7.43
N ASP A 108 3.18 -10.62 7.79
CA ASP A 108 4.41 -11.33 8.08
C ASP A 108 4.90 -11.05 9.51
N ASN A 109 5.68 -11.97 10.06
CA ASN A 109 6.30 -11.90 11.37
C ASN A 109 7.74 -12.47 11.33
N THR A 110 8.38 -12.51 10.15
CA THR A 110 9.75 -13.04 10.02
C THR A 110 10.81 -12.06 10.51
N GLY A 111 10.46 -10.79 10.73
CA GLY A 111 11.46 -9.74 11.02
C GLY A 111 12.27 -9.35 9.78
N THR A 112 11.94 -9.92 8.61
CA THR A 112 12.66 -9.72 7.35
C THR A 112 11.82 -8.83 6.47
N VAL A 113 12.10 -7.54 6.57
CA VAL A 113 11.41 -6.52 5.77
C VAL A 113 11.74 -6.69 4.28
N GLY A 114 10.72 -6.71 3.42
CA GLY A 114 10.88 -6.72 1.97
C GLY A 114 10.97 -8.10 1.31
N ASP A 115 10.63 -9.18 2.02
CA ASP A 115 10.70 -10.54 1.50
C ASP A 115 9.53 -10.92 0.57
N ASN A 116 8.56 -10.01 0.40
CA ASN A 116 7.30 -10.21 -0.32
C ASN A 116 6.46 -11.39 0.22
N VAL A 117 6.60 -11.71 1.50
CA VAL A 117 5.77 -12.70 2.21
C VAL A 117 4.55 -12.01 2.81
N GLY A 118 4.72 -10.79 3.34
CA GLY A 118 3.67 -9.96 3.93
C GLY A 118 3.39 -8.67 3.15
N GLY A 119 2.19 -8.13 3.30
CA GLY A 119 1.93 -6.71 3.03
C GLY A 119 2.27 -5.83 4.25
N TRP A 120 2.22 -6.44 5.44
CA TRP A 120 2.37 -5.77 6.72
C TRP A 120 3.17 -6.64 7.67
N GLU A 121 4.15 -6.05 8.35
CA GLU A 121 4.87 -6.71 9.42
C GLU A 121 4.10 -6.52 10.73
N TYR A 122 3.74 -7.61 11.40
CA TYR A 122 2.93 -7.56 12.62
C TYR A 122 3.53 -8.40 13.75
N ASN A 123 3.80 -7.72 14.88
CA ASN A 123 4.24 -8.36 16.11
C ASN A 123 3.06 -8.59 17.05
N ALA A 124 2.56 -9.82 17.11
CA ALA A 124 1.43 -10.20 17.97
C ALA A 124 1.73 -10.15 19.49
N THR A 125 2.99 -9.97 19.89
CA THR A 125 3.36 -9.80 21.31
C THR A 125 3.17 -8.35 21.75
N THR A 126 3.50 -7.40 20.89
CA THR A 126 3.44 -5.96 21.20
C THR A 126 2.21 -5.27 20.62
N GLY A 127 1.57 -5.88 19.61
CA GLY A 127 0.50 -5.26 18.83
C GLY A 127 0.99 -4.23 17.82
N VAL A 128 2.31 -4.10 17.63
CA VAL A 128 2.90 -3.17 16.66
C VAL A 128 2.72 -3.73 15.25
N ILE A 129 2.23 -2.89 14.35
CA ILE A 129 2.13 -3.15 12.91
C ILE A 129 2.90 -2.08 12.14
N ASN A 130 3.65 -2.52 11.14
CA ASN A 130 4.43 -1.70 10.22
C ASN A 130 4.16 -2.14 8.77
N ALA A 131 4.52 -1.29 7.81
CA ALA A 131 4.55 -1.73 6.42
C ALA A 131 5.67 -2.76 6.23
N ASP A 132 5.39 -3.79 5.43
CA ASP A 132 6.43 -4.71 4.93
C ASP A 132 6.89 -4.17 3.56
N ASP A 133 7.79 -3.20 3.58
CA ASP A 133 8.41 -2.59 2.41
C ASP A 133 9.92 -2.78 2.46
N ASP A 134 10.56 -3.32 1.42
CA ASP A 134 12.02 -3.45 1.44
C ASP A 134 12.66 -2.08 1.68
N TYR A 135 13.51 -2.01 2.71
CA TYR A 135 14.09 -0.78 3.28
C TYR A 135 14.79 0.19 2.29
N ASP A 136 14.89 -0.11 0.99
CA ASP A 136 15.71 0.65 0.03
C ASP A 136 15.61 0.31 -1.48
N ASN A 137 14.67 -0.51 -2.00
CA ASN A 137 14.70 -0.87 -3.45
C ASN A 137 13.86 0.00 -4.40
N ASP A 138 13.15 1.03 -3.93
CA ASP A 138 12.43 1.94 -4.84
C ASP A 138 13.34 3.03 -5.44
N GLY A 139 14.58 3.16 -4.94
CA GLY A 139 15.54 4.18 -5.38
C GLY A 139 15.09 5.62 -5.06
N VAL A 140 14.08 5.80 -4.21
CA VAL A 140 13.53 7.11 -3.83
C VAL A 140 13.87 7.38 -2.37
N PRO A 141 14.61 8.46 -2.05
CA PRO A 141 14.80 8.88 -0.67
C PRO A 141 13.47 9.35 -0.08
N GLY A 142 12.73 8.46 0.58
CA GLY A 142 11.51 8.72 1.34
C GLY A 142 11.74 8.60 2.85
N PRO A 143 10.85 9.17 3.69
CA PRO A 143 10.87 8.87 5.12
C PRO A 143 10.60 7.37 5.31
N ASP A 144 11.56 6.68 5.93
CA ASP A 144 11.48 5.28 6.35
C ASP A 144 10.05 4.91 6.80
N HIS A 145 9.37 4.11 5.98
CA HIS A 145 7.98 3.74 6.21
C HIS A 145 7.85 2.71 7.34
N ALA A 146 8.98 2.13 7.79
CA ALA A 146 9.02 1.21 8.91
C ALA A 146 8.80 1.90 10.27
N ASN A 147 8.97 3.23 10.35
CA ASN A 147 8.95 3.99 11.61
C ASN A 147 7.87 5.09 11.71
N LEU A 148 7.02 5.27 10.69
CA LEU A 148 5.82 6.10 10.77
C LEU A 148 4.78 5.39 11.60
#